data_AF-A0A6P0DRJ0-F1
#
_entry.id   AF-A0A6P0DRJ0-F1
#
_cell.length_a   1.000
_cell.length_b   1.000
_cell.length_c   1.000
_cell.angle_alpha   90.00
_cell.angle_beta   90.00
_cell.angle_gamma   90.00
#
_symmetry.space_group_name_H-M   'P 1'
#
loop_
_entity.id
_entity.type
_entity.pdbx_description
1 polymer ?
#
loop_
_entity_poly.entity_id
_entity_poly.type
_entity_poly.pdbx_seq_one_letter_code
_entity_poly.pdbx_strand_id
1 'polypeptide(L)'
;CRCWWHAPKTPERQYLAESFVCMEILGELRQDPFVNKHNITLDDERLAVTELKDFAAAGGRTVVEPTCKGIGRDPLALQRISKASGLNIVMGAGYYLGSSHPEGVAAMSVDEIAGEIVREAREGVDGTGVRIGLIGEIGVSSDFTAEEEKSLRGAARAQVLT
;
A
#
# COMPACT_ATOMS: atom_id res chain seq x y z
N CYS A 1 5.09 -4.89 2.72
CA CYS A 1 4.59 -5.19 4.09
C CYS A 1 4.27 -6.67 4.20
N ARG A 2 4.29 -7.26 5.40
CA ARG A 2 3.78 -8.64 5.64
C ARG A 2 2.62 -8.66 6.65
N CYS A 3 1.92 -7.53 6.77
CA CYS A 3 0.82 -7.28 7.70
C CYS A 3 -0.35 -8.26 7.57
N TRP A 4 -0.54 -8.85 6.38
CA TRP A 4 -1.55 -9.87 6.14
C TRP A 4 -1.02 -11.30 6.20
N TRP A 5 0.30 -11.51 6.33
CA TRP A 5 0.87 -12.86 6.33
C TRP A 5 0.39 -13.68 7.52
N HIS A 6 -0.02 -14.92 7.27
CA HIS A 6 -0.22 -15.90 8.33
C HIS A 6 0.52 -17.19 8.02
N ALA A 7 1.09 -17.80 9.05
CA ALA A 7 1.80 -19.06 8.92
C ALA A 7 0.81 -20.21 8.62
N PRO A 8 1.21 -21.22 7.82
CA PRO A 8 0.48 -22.47 7.71
C PRO A 8 0.25 -23.09 9.10
N LYS A 9 -0.96 -23.61 9.33
CA LYS A 9 -1.34 -24.22 10.62
C LYS A 9 -1.01 -25.71 10.70
N THR A 10 -0.70 -26.35 9.58
CA THR A 10 -0.45 -27.80 9.52
C THR A 10 0.90 -28.11 8.87
N PRO A 11 1.60 -29.17 9.30
CA PRO A 11 2.91 -29.54 8.74
C PRO A 11 2.89 -29.76 7.22
N GLU A 12 1.81 -30.33 6.68
CA GLU A 12 1.67 -30.65 5.26
C GLU A 12 1.62 -29.41 4.39
N ARG A 13 1.22 -28.26 4.94
CA ARG A 13 1.14 -26.97 4.24
C ARG A 13 2.36 -26.09 4.47
N GLN A 14 3.33 -26.53 5.27
CA GLN A 14 4.48 -25.70 5.64
C GLN A 14 5.32 -25.27 4.43
N TYR A 15 5.37 -26.12 3.39
CA TYR A 15 6.06 -25.83 2.14
C TYR A 15 5.50 -24.58 1.44
N LEU A 16 4.21 -24.26 1.62
CA LEU A 16 3.58 -23.10 0.99
C LEU A 16 4.11 -21.77 1.53
N ALA A 17 4.74 -21.71 2.71
CA ALA A 17 5.19 -20.45 3.28
C ALA A 17 6.35 -19.80 2.49
N GLU A 18 7.32 -20.61 2.08
CA GLU A 18 8.59 -20.16 1.49
C GLU A 18 8.75 -20.57 0.00
N SER A 19 7.80 -21.34 -0.55
CA SER A 19 7.84 -21.70 -1.97
C SER A 19 7.66 -20.48 -2.87
N PHE A 20 8.24 -20.51 -4.07
CA PHE A 20 7.93 -19.53 -5.11
C PHE A 20 6.52 -19.77 -5.67
N VAL A 21 5.86 -18.70 -6.09
CA VAL A 21 4.58 -18.81 -6.80
C VAL A 21 4.83 -19.51 -8.14
N CYS A 22 4.21 -20.68 -8.33
CA CYS A 22 4.30 -21.48 -9.53
C CYS A 22 2.96 -22.17 -9.84
N MET A 23 2.84 -22.76 -11.03
CA MET A 23 1.58 -23.36 -11.49
C MET A 23 1.14 -24.54 -10.62
N GLU A 24 2.10 -25.27 -10.05
CA GLU A 24 1.88 -26.47 -9.22
C GLU A 24 1.14 -26.14 -7.92
N ILE A 25 1.39 -24.96 -7.34
CA ILE A 25 0.80 -24.55 -6.05
C ILE A 25 -0.34 -23.55 -6.21
N LEU A 26 -0.66 -23.11 -7.43
CA LEU A 26 -1.65 -22.06 -7.67
C LEU A 26 -3.05 -22.46 -7.17
N GLY A 27 -3.38 -23.75 -7.17
CA GLY A 27 -4.62 -24.26 -6.56
C GLY A 27 -4.71 -23.97 -5.06
N GLU A 28 -3.64 -24.25 -4.33
CA GLU A 28 -3.53 -24.02 -2.88
C GLU A 28 -3.56 -22.53 -2.54
N LEU A 29 -2.79 -21.72 -3.29
CA LEU A 29 -2.72 -20.28 -3.06
C LEU A 29 -4.06 -19.57 -3.30
N ARG A 30 -4.90 -20.07 -4.20
CA ARG A 30 -6.26 -19.53 -4.39
C ARG A 30 -7.18 -19.77 -3.19
N GLN A 31 -6.95 -20.82 -2.40
CA GLN A 31 -7.73 -21.07 -1.18
C GLN A 31 -7.22 -20.26 0.01
N ASP A 32 -5.94 -19.89 -0.02
CA ASP A 32 -5.28 -19.25 1.11
C ASP A 32 -4.13 -18.32 0.65
N PRO A 33 -4.44 -17.14 0.08
CA PRO A 33 -3.44 -16.31 -0.62
C PRO A 33 -2.33 -15.78 0.29
N PHE A 34 -2.65 -15.54 1.57
CA PHE A 34 -1.74 -14.91 2.51
C PHE A 34 -0.77 -15.89 3.19
N VAL A 35 -0.86 -17.18 2.88
CA VAL A 35 0.04 -18.20 3.43
C VAL A 35 1.47 -18.07 2.90
N ASN A 36 1.62 -17.56 1.68
CA ASN A 36 2.87 -17.58 0.91
C ASN A 36 3.55 -16.21 0.91
N LYS A 37 4.81 -16.15 1.36
CA LYS A 37 5.56 -14.90 1.50
C LYS A 37 5.93 -14.27 0.16
N HIS A 38 6.14 -15.08 -0.88
CA HIS A 38 6.44 -14.62 -2.23
C HIS A 38 5.20 -13.95 -2.88
N ASN A 39 3.99 -14.47 -2.61
CA ASN A 39 2.74 -13.94 -3.16
C ASN A 39 2.33 -12.57 -2.59
N ILE A 40 2.58 -12.32 -1.30
CA ILE A 40 2.08 -11.14 -0.59
C ILE A 40 2.98 -9.90 -0.72
N THR A 41 3.94 -9.91 -1.64
CA THR A 41 4.86 -8.80 -1.88
C THR A 41 4.90 -8.49 -3.38
N LEU A 42 4.71 -7.23 -3.74
CA LEU A 42 4.90 -6.72 -5.09
C LEU A 42 6.19 -5.91 -5.12
N ASP A 43 7.31 -6.54 -5.44
CA ASP A 43 8.66 -5.95 -5.38
C ASP A 43 9.43 -5.94 -6.72
N ASP A 44 8.82 -6.44 -7.80
CA ASP A 44 9.40 -6.37 -9.16
C ASP A 44 8.84 -5.18 -9.95
N GLU A 45 9.59 -4.06 -9.94
CA GLU A 45 9.26 -2.85 -10.71
C GLU A 45 9.16 -3.11 -12.23
N ARG A 46 9.98 -4.02 -12.78
CA ARG A 46 9.98 -4.30 -14.23
C ARG A 46 8.74 -5.09 -14.63
N LEU A 47 8.34 -6.05 -13.80
CA LEU A 47 7.09 -6.78 -13.98
C LEU A 47 5.89 -5.82 -13.85
N ALA A 48 5.88 -4.94 -12.84
CA ALA A 48 4.83 -3.95 -12.66
C ALA A 48 4.68 -3.03 -13.91
N VAL A 49 5.79 -2.56 -14.49
CA VAL A 49 5.76 -1.79 -15.75
C VAL A 49 5.21 -2.61 -16.91
N THR A 50 5.54 -3.90 -16.98
CA THR A 50 5.07 -4.79 -18.05
C THR A 50 3.55 -4.97 -17.97
N GLU A 51 3.02 -5.32 -16.79
CA GLU A 51 1.58 -5.46 -16.55
C GLU A 51 0.82 -4.15 -16.82
N LEU A 52 1.38 -3.01 -16.41
CA LEU A 52 0.76 -1.70 -16.65
C LEU A 52 0.74 -1.29 -18.13
N LYS A 53 1.67 -1.78 -18.95
CA LYS A 53 1.65 -1.52 -20.40
C LYS A 53 0.47 -2.20 -21.08
N ASP A 54 0.00 -3.33 -20.58
CA ASP A 54 -1.21 -3.97 -21.10
C ASP A 54 -2.45 -3.11 -20.82
N PHE A 55 -2.53 -2.52 -19.62
CA PHE A 55 -3.59 -1.53 -19.32
C PHE A 55 -3.51 -0.30 -20.23
N ALA A 56 -2.30 0.24 -20.46
CA ALA A 56 -2.10 1.36 -21.37
C ALA A 56 -2.48 1.02 -22.83
N ALA A 57 -2.12 -0.17 -23.30
CA ALA A 57 -2.46 -0.67 -24.63
C ALA A 57 -3.97 -0.85 -24.83
N ALA A 58 -4.69 -1.19 -23.75
CA ALA A 58 -6.15 -1.23 -23.73
C ALA A 58 -6.83 0.15 -23.69
N GLY A 59 -6.05 1.25 -23.70
CA GLY A 59 -6.55 2.63 -23.67
C GLY A 59 -6.60 3.26 -22.28
N GLY A 60 -6.10 2.56 -21.26
CA GLY A 60 -5.91 3.09 -19.92
C GLY A 60 -4.96 4.29 -19.89
N ARG A 61 -5.20 5.23 -18.97
CA ARG A 61 -4.43 6.49 -18.91
C ARG A 61 -3.93 6.86 -17.53
N THR A 62 -4.63 6.42 -16.48
CA THR A 62 -4.34 6.83 -15.11
C THR A 62 -4.56 5.65 -14.18
N VAL A 63 -3.63 5.46 -13.25
CA VAL A 63 -3.73 4.51 -12.14
C VAL A 63 -3.66 5.30 -10.84
N VAL A 64 -4.58 5.01 -9.92
CA VAL A 64 -4.48 5.48 -8.55
C VAL A 64 -3.81 4.37 -7.76
N GLU A 65 -2.68 4.67 -7.14
CA GLU A 65 -1.87 3.74 -6.35
C GLU A 65 -1.96 4.18 -4.88
N PRO A 66 -2.87 3.57 -4.10
CA PRO A 66 -3.21 4.07 -2.78
C PRO A 66 -2.33 3.47 -1.66
N THR A 67 -1.25 2.76 -1.98
CA THR A 67 -0.31 2.26 -0.98
C THR A 67 0.17 3.43 -0.12
N CYS A 68 0.01 3.30 1.19
CA CYS A 68 0.28 4.35 2.17
C CYS A 68 1.39 3.93 3.15
N LYS A 69 1.58 4.72 4.22
CA LYS A 69 2.62 4.40 5.22
C LYS A 69 2.28 3.10 5.96
N GLY A 70 3.30 2.29 6.18
CA GLY A 70 3.17 0.96 6.79
C GLY A 70 3.06 -0.18 5.78
N ILE A 71 2.56 0.09 4.56
CA ILE A 71 2.32 -0.96 3.56
C ILE A 71 3.31 -1.01 2.39
N GLY A 72 4.11 0.04 2.18
CA GLY A 72 5.25 0.00 1.26
C GLY A 72 5.26 1.09 0.18
N ARG A 73 4.67 2.26 0.44
CA ARG A 73 4.64 3.37 -0.51
C ARG A 73 6.07 3.80 -0.88
N ASP A 74 6.35 3.92 -2.18
CA ASP A 74 7.63 4.41 -2.70
C ASP A 74 7.41 5.48 -3.79
N PRO A 75 7.51 6.79 -3.45
CA PRO A 75 7.29 7.87 -4.42
C PRO A 75 8.27 7.85 -5.61
N LEU A 76 9.50 7.39 -5.42
CA LEU A 76 10.50 7.37 -6.48
C LEU A 76 10.27 6.21 -7.44
N ALA A 77 9.86 5.05 -6.93
CA ALA A 77 9.42 3.93 -7.76
C ALA A 77 8.20 4.32 -8.59
N LEU A 78 7.17 4.91 -7.99
CA LEU A 78 5.98 5.36 -8.73
C LEU A 78 6.34 6.37 -9.84
N GLN A 79 7.28 7.28 -9.59
CA GLN A 79 7.76 8.19 -10.62
C GLN A 79 8.45 7.45 -11.78
N ARG A 80 9.30 6.45 -11.50
CA ARG A 80 9.95 5.63 -12.54
C ARG A 80 8.93 4.80 -13.33
N ILE A 81 7.99 4.17 -12.64
CA ILE A 81 6.93 3.36 -13.25
C ILE A 81 6.03 4.23 -14.15
N SER A 82 5.65 5.42 -13.71
CA SER A 82 4.85 6.35 -14.51
C SER A 82 5.57 6.72 -15.82
N LYS A 83 6.86 7.07 -15.74
CA LYS A 83 7.69 7.37 -16.92
C LYS A 83 7.82 6.16 -17.86
N ALA A 84 8.04 4.97 -17.31
CA ALA A 84 8.30 3.76 -18.10
C ALA A 84 7.04 3.14 -18.73
N SER A 85 5.88 3.29 -18.10
CA SER A 85 4.58 2.82 -18.60
C SER A 85 3.87 3.84 -19.50
N GLY A 86 4.17 5.14 -19.35
CA GLY A 86 3.45 6.23 -20.02
C GLY A 86 2.11 6.58 -19.38
N LEU A 87 1.79 5.99 -18.22
CA LEU A 87 0.56 6.25 -17.46
C LEU A 87 0.76 7.40 -16.47
N ASN A 88 -0.32 8.11 -16.19
CA ASN A 88 -0.38 8.98 -15.01
C ASN A 88 -0.53 8.10 -13.76
N ILE A 89 0.28 8.32 -12.73
CA ILE A 89 0.16 7.61 -11.45
C ILE A 89 -0.15 8.61 -10.34
N VAL A 90 -1.27 8.39 -9.65
CA VAL A 90 -1.73 9.21 -8.52
C VAL A 90 -1.41 8.46 -7.22
N MET A 91 -0.48 9.00 -6.44
CA MET A 91 -0.02 8.39 -5.19
C MET A 91 -0.95 8.71 -4.00
N GLY A 92 -1.19 7.70 -3.17
CA GLY A 92 -1.92 7.78 -1.91
C GLY A 92 -1.14 8.29 -0.70
N ALA A 93 -1.83 8.38 0.43
CA ALA A 93 -1.34 8.89 1.70
C ALA A 93 -2.06 8.32 2.92
N GLY A 94 -1.57 8.66 4.11
CA GLY A 94 -2.15 8.25 5.38
C GLY A 94 -1.65 6.89 5.86
N TYR A 95 -2.48 6.22 6.67
CA TYR A 95 -2.12 5.02 7.40
C TYR A 95 -3.19 3.94 7.22
N TYR A 96 -2.76 2.71 7.00
CA TYR A 96 -3.63 1.55 6.82
C TYR A 96 -4.13 1.00 8.17
N LEU A 97 -4.34 -0.31 8.28
CA LEU A 97 -4.82 -0.98 9.50
C LEU A 97 -3.82 -0.84 10.64
N GLY A 98 -4.31 -0.84 11.88
CA GLY A 98 -3.48 -0.63 13.08
C GLY A 98 -2.28 -1.58 13.17
N SER A 99 -2.41 -2.83 12.71
CA SER A 99 -1.33 -3.82 12.70
C SER A 99 -0.16 -3.49 11.75
N SER A 100 -0.36 -2.55 10.84
CA SER A 100 0.64 -2.09 9.86
C SER A 100 1.23 -0.71 10.20
N HIS A 101 0.74 -0.05 11.25
CA HIS A 101 1.19 1.28 11.62
C HIS A 101 2.68 1.28 12.01
N PRO A 102 3.49 2.22 11.50
CA PRO A 102 4.83 2.46 12.01
C PRO A 102 4.86 2.78 13.51
N GLU A 103 5.97 2.48 14.18
CA GLU A 103 6.16 2.57 15.65
C GLU A 103 5.80 3.95 16.25
N GLY A 104 5.89 5.03 15.48
CA GLY A 104 5.57 6.40 15.93
C GLY A 104 4.08 6.79 15.89
N VAL A 105 3.24 6.08 15.15
CA VAL A 105 1.85 6.51 14.89
C VAL A 105 0.99 6.46 16.15
N ALA A 106 1.25 5.51 17.04
CA ALA A 106 0.55 5.38 18.31
C ALA A 106 0.66 6.67 19.16
N ALA A 107 1.81 7.35 19.12
CA ALA A 107 2.05 8.58 19.86
C ALA A 107 1.50 9.84 19.17
N MET A 108 1.15 9.77 17.88
CA MET A 108 0.62 10.92 17.15
C MET A 108 -0.80 11.25 17.58
N SER A 109 -1.09 12.55 17.68
CA SER A 109 -2.43 13.11 17.75
C SER A 109 -3.11 13.13 16.38
N VAL A 110 -4.43 13.34 16.38
CA VAL A 110 -5.23 13.53 15.16
C VAL A 110 -4.70 14.69 14.29
N ASP A 111 -4.26 15.78 14.92
CA ASP A 111 -3.74 16.96 14.21
C ASP A 111 -2.34 16.74 13.63
N GLU A 112 -1.51 15.94 14.30
CA GLU A 112 -0.20 15.56 13.75
C GLU A 112 -0.35 14.66 12.52
N ILE A 113 -1.31 13.72 12.54
CA ILE A 113 -1.65 12.90 11.36
C ILE A 113 -2.15 13.80 10.23
N ALA A 114 -3.08 14.73 10.52
CA ALA A 114 -3.61 15.64 9.52
C ALA A 114 -2.51 16.54 8.93
N GLY A 115 -1.67 17.11 9.80
CA GLY A 115 -0.57 17.99 9.40
C GLY A 115 0.46 17.27 8.54
N GLU A 116 0.73 15.99 8.79
CA GLU A 116 1.58 15.20 7.92
C GLU A 116 1.01 15.01 6.52
N ILE A 117 -0.25 14.58 6.40
CA ILE A 117 -0.91 14.38 5.11
C ILE A 117 -0.96 15.70 4.32
N VAL A 118 -1.23 16.83 4.99
CA VAL A 118 -1.22 18.16 4.37
C VAL A 118 0.17 18.53 3.84
N ARG A 119 1.25 18.25 4.59
CA ARG A 119 2.62 18.47 4.10
C ARG A 119 2.92 17.61 2.88
N GLU A 120 2.53 16.34 2.89
CA GLU A 120 2.70 15.46 1.73
C GLU A 120 1.94 15.96 0.49
N ALA A 121 0.77 16.60 0.68
CA ALA A 121 -0.02 17.18 -0.41
C ALA A 121 0.58 18.48 -0.96
N ARG A 122 1.21 19.29 -0.11
CA ARG A 122 1.68 20.64 -0.48
C ARG A 122 3.15 20.68 -0.86
N GLU A 123 3.98 19.95 -0.13
CA GLU A 123 5.45 20.01 -0.18
C GLU A 123 6.05 18.76 -0.82
N GLY A 124 5.46 17.59 -0.54
CA GLY A 124 5.87 16.30 -1.07
C GLY A 124 6.26 15.29 0.00
N VAL A 125 6.51 14.05 -0.44
CA VAL A 125 6.79 12.90 0.42
C VAL A 125 8.29 12.66 0.55
N ASP A 126 8.77 12.39 1.77
CA ASP A 126 10.12 11.92 2.09
C ASP A 126 11.27 12.73 1.44
N GLY A 127 11.09 14.04 1.30
CA GLY A 127 12.08 14.94 0.68
C GLY A 127 12.23 14.78 -0.84
N THR A 128 11.39 13.99 -1.49
CA THR A 128 11.46 13.71 -2.93
C THR A 128 10.83 14.81 -3.80
N GLY A 129 10.02 15.68 -3.20
CA GLY A 129 9.18 16.65 -3.91
C GLY A 129 7.99 16.04 -4.67
N VAL A 130 7.82 14.70 -4.64
CA VAL A 130 6.64 14.04 -5.21
C VAL A 130 5.48 14.20 -4.24
N ARG A 131 4.37 14.77 -4.71
CA ARG A 131 3.18 15.05 -3.89
C ARG A 131 2.15 13.95 -4.01
N ILE A 132 1.37 13.76 -2.95
CA ILE A 132 0.20 12.88 -2.97
C ILE A 132 -0.89 13.52 -3.84
N GLY A 133 -1.75 12.69 -4.44
CA GLY A 133 -2.95 13.15 -5.13
C GLY A 133 -4.25 12.52 -4.62
N LEU A 134 -4.15 11.68 -3.59
CA LEU A 134 -5.28 11.07 -2.89
C LEU A 134 -4.91 10.90 -1.40
N ILE A 135 -5.86 11.16 -0.50
CA ILE A 135 -5.76 10.80 0.91
C ILE A 135 -6.34 9.40 1.06
N GLY A 136 -5.48 8.42 1.31
CA GLY A 136 -5.85 7.01 1.41
C GLY A 136 -4.77 6.09 0.81
N GLU A 137 -4.85 4.79 1.02
CA GLU A 137 -5.99 4.08 1.60
C GLU A 137 -5.96 4.02 3.14
N ILE A 138 -6.99 4.60 3.76
CA ILE A 138 -7.10 4.71 5.22
C ILE A 138 -7.71 3.43 5.75
N GLY A 139 -6.97 2.74 6.63
CA GLY A 139 -7.41 1.46 7.16
C GLY A 139 -8.46 1.60 8.25
N VAL A 140 -9.55 0.85 8.10
CA VAL A 140 -10.56 0.64 9.14
C VAL A 140 -10.84 -0.86 9.17
N SER A 141 -10.43 -1.51 10.25
CA SER A 141 -10.69 -2.95 10.46
C SER A 141 -12.14 -3.18 10.90
N SER A 142 -12.54 -4.45 10.99
CA SER A 142 -13.82 -4.84 11.59
C SER A 142 -13.96 -4.41 13.06
N ASP A 143 -12.83 -4.29 13.75
CA ASP A 143 -12.80 -3.95 15.18
C ASP A 143 -12.86 -2.45 15.41
N PHE A 144 -12.64 -1.65 14.35
CA PHE A 144 -12.61 -0.19 14.35
C PHE A 144 -11.91 0.39 15.60
N THR A 145 -10.64 0.03 15.74
CA THR A 145 -9.87 0.36 16.95
C THR A 145 -9.74 1.87 17.15
N ALA A 146 -9.45 2.31 18.38
CA ALA A 146 -9.22 3.73 18.67
C ALA A 146 -8.08 4.33 17.83
N GLU A 147 -7.05 3.54 17.50
CA GLU A 147 -5.94 3.96 16.63
C GLU A 147 -6.38 4.19 15.18
N GLU A 148 -7.25 3.33 14.66
CA GLU A 148 -7.83 3.47 13.32
C GLU A 148 -8.84 4.62 13.26
N GLU A 149 -9.64 4.83 14.31
CA GLU A 149 -10.50 6.01 14.43
C GLU A 149 -9.68 7.31 14.47
N LYS A 150 -8.59 7.34 15.23
CA LYS A 150 -7.65 8.47 15.29
C LYS A 150 -7.05 8.76 13.91
N SER A 151 -6.61 7.73 13.19
CA SER A 151 -6.11 7.82 11.82
C SER A 151 -7.16 8.39 10.87
N LEU A 152 -8.38 7.84 10.89
CA LEU A 152 -9.49 8.28 10.05
C LEU A 152 -9.88 9.74 10.29
N ARG A 153 -9.93 10.16 11.56
CA ARG A 153 -10.18 11.57 11.92
C ARG A 153 -9.08 12.48 11.40
N GLY A 154 -7.82 12.05 11.46
CA GLY A 154 -6.69 12.81 10.93
C GLY A 154 -6.77 12.98 9.41
N ALA A 155 -7.09 11.90 8.71
CA ALA A 155 -7.34 11.92 7.27
C ALA A 155 -8.51 12.83 6.87
N ALA A 156 -9.63 12.76 7.59
CA ALA A 156 -10.79 13.63 7.35
C ALA A 156 -10.48 15.11 7.61
N ARG A 157 -9.68 15.43 8.63
CA ARG A 157 -9.20 16.81 8.86
C ARG A 157 -8.28 17.26 7.73
N ALA A 158 -7.35 16.42 7.28
CA ALA A 158 -6.47 16.73 6.16
C ALA A 158 -7.27 17.02 4.88
N GLN A 159 -8.32 16.25 4.60
CA GLN A 159 -9.20 16.46 3.44
C GLN A 159 -9.82 17.87 3.42
N VAL A 160 -10.18 18.42 4.58
CA VAL A 160 -10.74 19.78 4.67
C VAL A 160 -9.66 20.86 4.45
N LEU A 161 -8.41 20.54 4.76
CA LEU A 161 -7.27 21.47 4.73
C LEU A 161 -6.53 21.51 3.38
N THR A 162 -6.77 20.55 2.48
CA THR A 162 -6.11 20.44 1.17
C THR A 162 -7.06 20.81 0.04
#